data_AF-A0A7W7SR71-F1
#
_entry.id   AF-A0A7W7SR71-F1
#
_cell.length_a   1.000
_cell.length_b   1.000
_cell.length_c   1.000
_cell.angle_alpha   90.00
_cell.angle_beta   90.00
_cell.angle_gamma   90.00
#
_symmetry.space_group_name_H-M   'P 1'
#
loop_
_entity.id
_entity.type
_entity.pdbx_description
1 polymer ?
#
loop_
_entity_poly.entity_id
_entity_poly.type
_entity_poly.pdbx_seq_one_letter_code
_entity_poly.pdbx_strand_id
1 'polypeptide(L)'
;MNFEQIPDPFADQPDWAPRPPRPIVPVPASGRVELRGQRVLVGLPGLGWRADLRADEKVVQGSRTYVPVIAEHEWYRAEAEQVEVFAPLVPADRVWVETLGRNDDMAAATPSRSDLLSRLVSLDAPVHRPPLPVMEAGSVSGRRVVQIVEATERRDLRAVTEVYTGAEGDICVRVTGEMEWYRWAWSGQPPTTLEVPVHLLWLE
;
A
#
# COMPACT_ATOMS: atom_id res chain seq x y z
N MET A 1 21.24 -43.52 6.47
CA MET A 1 21.18 -43.07 5.07
C MET A 1 20.50 -41.71 5.09
N ASN A 2 21.27 -40.64 4.92
CA ASN A 2 20.75 -39.28 4.83
C ASN A 2 20.18 -39.09 3.42
N PHE A 3 18.89 -38.75 3.31
CA PHE A 3 18.37 -38.17 2.08
C PHE A 3 18.78 -36.70 2.09
N GLU A 4 19.82 -36.34 1.32
CA GLU A 4 20.04 -34.95 0.95
C GLU A 4 18.77 -34.47 0.23
N GLN A 5 18.08 -33.49 0.82
CA GLN A 5 17.05 -32.72 0.13
C GLN A 5 17.72 -31.99 -1.03
N ILE A 6 17.54 -32.52 -2.24
CA ILE A 6 17.87 -31.81 -3.47
C ILE A 6 16.95 -30.57 -3.50
N PRO A 7 17.49 -29.34 -3.53
CA PRO A 7 16.68 -28.14 -3.70
C PRO A 7 15.93 -28.26 -5.03
N ASP A 8 14.62 -28.05 -5.01
CA ASP A 8 13.80 -28.10 -6.22
C ASP A 8 14.30 -27.05 -7.22
N PRO A 9 14.83 -27.45 -8.40
CA PRO A 9 15.34 -26.53 -9.41
C PRO A 9 14.23 -25.70 -10.08
N PHE A 10 12.96 -25.96 -9.76
CA PHE A 10 11.78 -25.21 -10.19
C PHE A 10 11.17 -24.36 -9.07
N ALA A 11 11.86 -24.19 -7.94
CA ALA A 11 11.44 -23.31 -6.85
C ALA A 11 11.56 -21.81 -7.22
N ASP A 12 12.25 -21.50 -8.32
CA ASP A 12 12.19 -20.17 -8.93
C ASP A 12 10.86 -20.02 -9.65
N GLN A 13 10.13 -18.95 -9.34
CA GLN A 13 8.79 -18.66 -9.85
C GLN A 13 8.67 -19.02 -11.34
N PRO A 14 7.62 -19.76 -11.74
CA PRO A 14 7.50 -20.17 -13.13
C PRO A 14 7.42 -18.92 -14.03
N ASP A 15 8.06 -18.95 -15.20
CA ASP A 15 8.19 -17.83 -16.15
C ASP A 15 6.86 -17.14 -16.55
N TRP A 16 5.71 -17.75 -16.26
CA TRP A 16 4.38 -17.20 -16.49
C TRP A 16 3.86 -16.30 -15.37
N ALA A 17 4.45 -16.36 -14.16
CA ALA A 17 4.00 -15.56 -13.02
C ALA A 17 4.45 -14.10 -13.20
N PRO A 18 3.56 -13.11 -13.03
CA PRO A 18 3.96 -11.72 -13.16
C PRO A 18 4.97 -11.37 -12.06
N ARG A 19 5.96 -10.55 -12.43
CA ARG A 19 6.92 -10.03 -11.45
C ARG A 19 6.18 -9.19 -10.39
N PRO A 20 6.64 -9.22 -9.12
CA PRO A 20 6.08 -8.35 -8.09
C PRO A 20 6.14 -6.87 -8.50
N PRO A 21 5.13 -6.06 -8.11
CA PRO A 21 5.17 -4.62 -8.32
C PRO A 21 6.29 -3.98 -7.48
N ARG A 22 6.62 -2.72 -7.76
CA ARG A 22 7.49 -1.91 -6.90
C ARG A 22 6.96 -1.82 -5.47
N PRO A 23 7.83 -1.87 -4.44
CA PRO A 23 7.41 -1.71 -3.06
C PRO A 23 7.01 -0.26 -2.73
N ILE A 24 6.21 -0.09 -1.67
CA ILE A 24 6.00 1.21 -1.05
C ILE A 24 7.12 1.47 -0.04
N VAL A 25 7.81 2.59 -0.22
CA VAL A 25 8.96 3.01 0.58
C VAL A 25 8.63 4.33 1.29
N PRO A 26 8.55 4.33 2.63
CA PRO A 26 8.40 5.55 3.41
C PRO A 26 9.67 6.41 3.31
N VAL A 27 9.53 7.69 2.96
CA VAL A 27 10.64 8.66 2.88
C VAL A 27 10.33 9.88 3.76
N PRO A 28 11.29 10.42 4.53
CA PRO A 28 11.03 11.59 5.37
C PRO A 28 10.54 12.80 4.57
N ALA A 29 9.44 13.41 5.02
CA ALA A 29 8.88 14.61 4.39
C ALA A 29 9.78 15.83 4.56
N SER A 30 10.79 15.81 5.44
CA SER A 30 11.78 16.89 5.59
C SER A 30 12.63 17.10 4.32
N GLY A 31 12.75 16.10 3.45
CA GLY A 31 13.44 16.17 2.17
C GLY A 31 12.68 16.95 1.08
N ARG A 32 13.22 16.95 -0.15
CA ARG A 32 12.55 17.50 -1.34
C ARG A 32 11.63 16.44 -1.94
N VAL A 33 10.40 16.37 -1.42
CA VAL A 33 9.33 15.50 -1.91
C VAL A 33 8.10 16.37 -2.12
N GLU A 34 7.42 16.19 -3.26
CA GLU A 34 6.11 16.79 -3.52
C GLU A 34 5.10 16.20 -2.53
N LEU A 35 4.26 17.03 -1.91
CA LEU A 35 3.39 16.55 -0.82
C LEU A 35 1.91 16.56 -1.18
N ARG A 36 1.45 17.48 -2.04
CA ARG A 36 0.03 17.63 -2.31
C ARG A 36 -0.61 16.33 -2.80
N GLY A 37 -1.57 15.85 -2.03
CA GLY A 37 -2.30 14.62 -2.32
C GLY A 37 -1.50 13.34 -2.13
N GLN A 38 -0.23 13.39 -1.73
CA GLN A 38 0.56 12.19 -1.46
C GLN A 38 0.07 11.48 -0.20
N ARG A 39 0.18 10.15 -0.21
CA ARG A 39 -0.09 9.33 0.96
C ARG A 39 1.04 9.46 1.96
N VAL A 40 0.70 9.59 3.23
CA VAL A 40 1.68 9.80 4.29
C VAL A 40 1.42 8.92 5.50
N LEU A 41 2.51 8.66 6.22
CA LEU A 41 2.53 8.07 7.55
C LEU A 41 2.93 9.17 8.53
N VAL A 42 2.24 9.24 9.66
CA VAL A 42 2.56 10.17 10.75
C VAL A 42 2.87 9.37 12.01
N GLY A 43 3.95 9.71 12.70
CA GLY A 43 4.28 9.01 13.93
C GLY A 43 5.46 9.61 14.68
N LEU A 44 5.82 8.92 15.76
CA LEU A 44 6.97 9.23 16.59
C LEU A 44 7.85 7.99 16.70
N PRO A 45 9.17 8.11 16.46
CA PRO A 45 10.11 7.02 16.71
C PRO A 45 9.92 6.41 18.11
N GLY A 46 9.93 5.09 18.18
CA GLY A 46 9.73 4.33 19.43
C GLY A 46 8.29 4.22 19.93
N LEU A 47 7.31 4.93 19.33
CA LEU A 47 5.90 4.83 19.72
C LEU A 47 5.04 4.10 18.67
N GLY A 48 5.13 4.51 17.41
CA GLY A 48 4.34 3.92 16.33
C GLY A 48 3.94 4.91 15.25
N TRP A 49 3.20 4.40 14.27
CA TRP A 49 2.89 5.06 13.01
C TRP A 49 1.41 4.93 12.66
N ARG A 50 0.81 6.02 12.18
CA ARG A 50 -0.56 6.08 11.68
C ARG A 50 -0.51 6.22 10.15
N ALA A 51 -1.26 5.37 9.45
CA ALA A 51 -1.40 5.34 8.00
C ALA A 51 -2.80 5.85 7.57
N ASP A 52 -3.14 5.68 6.28
CA ASP A 52 -4.41 6.11 5.66
C ASP A 52 -4.62 7.63 5.78
N LEU A 53 -3.54 8.38 5.54
CA LEU A 53 -3.51 9.83 5.58
C LEU A 53 -3.01 10.40 4.26
N ARG A 54 -3.43 11.62 3.95
CA ARG A 54 -2.88 12.40 2.83
C ARG A 54 -2.40 13.76 3.29
N ALA A 55 -1.35 14.23 2.64
CA ALA A 55 -0.74 15.52 2.91
C ALA A 55 -1.15 16.59 1.90
N ASP A 56 -1.01 17.84 2.32
CA ASP A 56 -0.96 19.00 1.44
C ASP A 56 0.44 19.65 1.48
N GLU A 57 0.63 20.73 0.74
CA GLU A 57 1.90 21.44 0.67
C GLU A 57 2.41 21.94 2.02
N LYS A 58 3.75 21.97 2.15
CA LYS A 58 4.42 22.38 3.38
C LYS A 58 4.11 23.83 3.70
N VAL A 59 3.92 24.10 4.99
CA VAL A 59 3.75 25.45 5.52
C VAL A 59 4.89 25.76 6.49
N VAL A 60 5.54 26.90 6.32
CA VAL A 60 6.58 27.38 7.24
C VAL A 60 5.96 28.36 8.24
N GLN A 61 6.09 28.07 9.53
CA GLN A 61 5.65 28.96 10.61
C GLN A 61 6.81 29.24 11.56
N GLY A 62 7.33 30.48 11.52
CA GLY A 62 8.53 30.85 12.25
C GLY A 62 9.74 30.04 11.77
N SER A 63 10.39 29.32 12.70
CA SER A 63 11.55 28.47 12.41
C SER A 63 11.22 27.00 12.14
N ARG A 64 9.93 26.63 12.08
CA ARG A 64 9.48 25.25 11.92
C ARG A 64 8.70 25.05 10.63
N THR A 65 8.88 23.89 10.02
CA THR A 65 8.12 23.43 8.86
C THR A 65 7.08 22.42 9.31
N TYR A 66 5.84 22.64 8.86
CA TYR A 66 4.71 21.78 9.13
C TYR A 66 4.12 21.26 7.82
N VAL A 67 3.44 20.12 7.91
CA VAL A 67 2.69 19.49 6.82
C VAL A 67 1.24 19.39 7.28
N PRO A 68 0.29 19.97 6.54
CA PRO A 68 -1.14 19.71 6.75
C PRO A 68 -1.44 18.26 6.40
N VAL A 69 -2.09 17.51 7.30
CA VAL A 69 -2.40 16.09 7.09
C VAL A 69 -3.85 15.79 7.47
N ILE A 70 -4.60 15.16 6.58
CA ILE A 70 -5.98 14.71 6.82
C ILE A 70 -6.13 13.22 6.58
N ALA A 71 -7.26 12.64 7.02
CA ALA A 71 -7.55 11.25 6.70
C ALA A 71 -7.77 11.08 5.18
N GLU A 72 -7.34 9.95 4.63
CA GLU A 72 -7.38 9.72 3.18
C GLU A 72 -8.82 9.81 2.63
N HIS A 73 -9.82 9.30 3.37
CA HIS A 73 -11.22 9.41 2.98
C HIS A 73 -11.72 10.86 2.94
N GLU A 74 -11.25 11.72 3.85
CA GLU A 74 -11.62 13.14 3.86
C GLU A 74 -10.97 13.87 2.68
N TRP A 75 -9.73 13.51 2.33
CA TRP A 75 -9.07 14.04 1.14
C TRP A 75 -9.84 13.68 -0.14
N TYR A 76 -10.20 12.41 -0.31
CA TYR A 76 -10.98 11.98 -1.48
C TYR A 76 -12.35 12.67 -1.55
N ARG A 77 -13.01 12.88 -0.41
CA ARG A 77 -14.26 13.63 -0.35
C ARG A 77 -14.06 15.10 -0.72
N ALA A 78 -13.01 15.74 -0.18
CA ALA A 78 -12.66 17.12 -0.46
C ALA A 78 -12.41 17.34 -1.96
N GLU A 79 -11.63 16.46 -2.58
CA GLU A 79 -11.35 16.50 -4.02
C GLU A 79 -12.59 16.19 -4.87
N ALA A 80 -13.44 15.24 -4.48
CA ALA A 80 -14.63 14.91 -5.24
C ALA A 80 -15.69 16.02 -5.20
N GLU A 81 -15.94 16.59 -4.01
CA GLU A 81 -16.98 17.60 -3.79
C GLU A 81 -16.46 19.04 -3.96
N GLN A 82 -15.15 19.21 -4.22
CA GLN A 82 -14.47 20.50 -4.32
C GLN A 82 -14.70 21.38 -3.07
N VAL A 83 -14.55 20.77 -1.89
CA VAL A 83 -14.73 21.45 -0.59
C VAL A 83 -13.41 21.56 0.16
N GLU A 84 -13.24 22.64 0.90
CA GLU A 84 -12.09 22.81 1.78
C GLU A 84 -12.29 22.04 3.09
N VAL A 85 -11.22 21.39 3.56
CA VAL A 85 -11.20 20.65 4.81
C VAL A 85 -10.06 21.16 5.69
N PHE A 86 -10.34 21.35 6.97
CA PHE A 86 -9.32 21.78 7.93
C PHE A 86 -8.35 20.63 8.23
N ALA A 87 -7.08 20.87 7.92
CA ALA A 87 -6.00 19.92 8.14
C ALA A 87 -5.18 20.29 9.38
N PRO A 88 -5.01 19.40 10.37
CA PRO A 88 -4.04 19.62 11.43
C PRO A 88 -2.60 19.71 10.88
N LEU A 89 -1.82 20.64 11.44
CA LEU A 89 -0.43 20.84 11.10
C LEU A 89 0.47 19.91 11.89
N VAL A 90 1.15 19.00 11.20
CA VAL A 90 2.10 18.04 11.78
C VAL A 90 3.53 18.51 11.51
N PRO A 91 4.44 18.53 12.51
CA PRO A 91 5.85 18.81 12.26
C PRO A 91 6.43 17.91 11.17
N ALA A 92 7.15 18.49 10.20
CA ALA A 92 7.61 17.77 9.00
C ALA A 92 8.58 16.61 9.30
N ASP A 93 9.27 16.64 10.44
CA ASP A 93 10.14 15.57 10.95
C ASP A 93 9.36 14.34 11.46
N ARG A 94 8.04 14.44 11.59
CA ARG A 94 7.13 13.36 12.01
C ARG A 94 6.31 12.78 10.85
N VAL A 95 6.51 13.29 9.64
CA VAL A 95 5.76 12.90 8.45
C VAL A 95 6.68 12.14 7.50
N TRP A 96 6.19 11.01 7.01
CA TRP A 96 6.85 10.15 6.04
C TRP A 96 5.93 9.98 4.84
N VAL A 97 6.45 10.19 3.64
CA VAL A 97 5.71 10.07 2.39
C VAL A 97 5.85 8.66 1.86
N GLU A 98 4.74 8.03 1.49
CA GLU A 98 4.75 6.76 0.78
C GLU A 98 5.20 7.02 -0.67
N THR A 99 6.35 6.48 -1.06
CA THR A 99 6.89 6.61 -2.43
C THR A 99 7.08 5.24 -3.06
N LEU A 100 7.16 5.18 -4.39
CA LEU A 100 7.46 3.93 -5.09
C LEU A 100 8.98 3.67 -5.06
N GLY A 101 9.35 2.55 -4.48
CA GLY A 101 10.73 2.05 -4.50
C GLY A 101 11.12 1.49 -5.88
N ARG A 102 12.31 0.90 -5.94
CA ARG A 102 12.78 0.14 -7.10
C ARG A 102 12.52 -1.35 -6.88
N ASN A 103 12.39 -2.10 -7.97
CA ASN A 103 12.21 -3.57 -7.87
C ASN A 103 13.40 -4.26 -7.18
N ASP A 104 14.60 -3.69 -7.27
CA ASP A 104 15.80 -4.23 -6.61
C ASP A 104 15.76 -4.07 -5.07
N ASP A 105 14.94 -3.14 -4.56
CA ASP A 105 14.76 -2.94 -3.11
C ASP A 105 13.99 -4.10 -2.45
N MET A 106 13.46 -5.05 -3.26
CA MET A 106 12.74 -6.23 -2.80
C MET A 106 13.63 -7.25 -2.08
N ALA A 107 14.92 -7.33 -2.42
CA ALA A 107 15.82 -8.37 -1.92
C ALA A 107 16.06 -8.32 -0.40
N ALA A 108 15.74 -7.20 0.25
CA ALA A 108 15.94 -7.01 1.69
C ALA A 108 14.70 -7.34 2.56
N ALA A 109 13.54 -7.61 1.95
CA ALA A 109 12.27 -7.36 2.64
C ALA A 109 11.28 -8.53 2.73
N THR A 110 11.60 -9.76 2.34
CA THR A 110 10.67 -10.90 2.55
C THR A 110 11.02 -11.63 3.85
N PRO A 111 10.48 -11.23 5.02
CA PRO A 111 10.69 -11.99 6.24
C PRO A 111 10.11 -13.39 6.03
N SER A 112 10.92 -14.42 6.26
CA SER A 112 10.41 -15.79 6.26
C SER A 112 9.26 -15.87 7.25
N ARG A 113 8.14 -16.49 6.85
CA ARG A 113 6.95 -16.68 7.69
C ARG A 113 7.22 -17.51 8.96
N SER A 114 8.41 -18.09 9.08
CA SER A 114 8.72 -19.16 10.02
C SER A 114 9.07 -18.69 11.43
N ASP A 115 9.50 -17.43 11.65
CA ASP A 115 9.92 -16.99 12.99
C ASP A 115 9.40 -15.57 13.34
N LEU A 116 9.08 -15.34 14.62
CA LEU A 116 8.73 -14.03 15.16
C LEU A 116 9.96 -13.11 15.20
N LEU A 117 11.13 -13.66 15.52
CA LEU A 117 12.37 -12.88 15.61
C LEU A 117 12.77 -12.29 14.26
N SER A 118 12.56 -13.01 13.16
CA SER A 118 12.80 -12.50 11.80
C SER A 118 11.81 -11.45 11.33
N ARG A 119 10.74 -11.19 12.10
CA ARG A 119 9.72 -10.17 11.82
C ARG A 119 9.87 -8.91 12.69
N LEU A 120 10.88 -8.85 13.56
CA LEU A 120 11.17 -7.66 14.35
C LEU A 120 11.61 -6.52 13.43
N VAL A 121 11.19 -5.30 13.76
CA VAL A 121 11.44 -4.10 12.96
C VAL A 121 12.11 -3.04 13.82
N SER A 122 12.84 -2.11 13.19
CA SER A 122 13.25 -0.88 13.87
C SER A 122 12.01 -0.01 14.12
N LEU A 123 12.02 0.71 15.26
CA LEU A 123 11.01 1.70 15.58
C LEU A 123 11.44 3.14 15.22
N ASP A 124 12.62 3.31 14.61
CA ASP A 124 13.15 4.63 14.25
C ASP A 124 12.46 5.22 13.00
N ALA A 125 11.91 4.36 12.15
CA ALA A 125 11.21 4.70 10.92
C ALA A 125 9.99 3.79 10.72
N PRO A 126 9.01 4.19 9.88
CA PRO A 126 7.94 3.29 9.48
C PRO A 126 8.50 2.05 8.78
N VAL A 127 7.86 0.91 9.01
CA VAL A 127 8.26 -0.36 8.40
C VAL A 127 8.08 -0.31 6.88
N HIS A 128 9.09 -0.77 6.14
CA HIS A 128 8.97 -1.03 4.71
C HIS A 128 8.06 -2.24 4.48
N ARG A 129 7.03 -2.09 3.65
CA ARG A 129 6.09 -3.18 3.35
C ARG A 129 6.39 -3.73 1.95
N PRO A 130 6.91 -4.97 1.84
CA PRO A 130 7.02 -5.61 0.55
C PRO A 130 5.60 -5.89 0.00
N PRO A 131 5.38 -5.82 -1.31
CA PRO A 131 4.14 -6.26 -1.91
C PRO A 131 3.89 -7.73 -1.59
N LEU A 132 2.71 -8.03 -1.06
CA LEU A 132 2.32 -9.38 -0.68
C LEU A 132 1.37 -9.96 -1.74
N PRO A 133 1.68 -11.07 -2.41
CA PRO A 133 0.74 -11.71 -3.32
C PRO A 133 -0.60 -11.98 -2.63
N VAL A 134 -1.71 -11.69 -3.30
CA VAL A 134 -3.05 -11.88 -2.72
C VAL A 134 -3.29 -13.33 -2.31
N MET A 135 -2.76 -14.30 -3.06
CA MET A 135 -2.84 -15.74 -2.73
C MET A 135 -2.25 -16.08 -1.35
N GLU A 136 -1.30 -15.29 -0.88
CA GLU A 136 -0.65 -15.49 0.41
C GLU A 136 -1.35 -14.71 1.53
N ALA A 137 -2.22 -13.76 1.22
CA ALA A 137 -2.87 -12.93 2.23
C ALA A 137 -3.98 -13.69 2.98
N GLY A 138 -4.09 -13.46 4.29
CA GLY A 138 -5.17 -14.03 5.09
C GLY A 138 -6.53 -13.33 4.90
N SER A 139 -6.51 -12.04 4.55
CA SER A 139 -7.69 -11.26 4.20
C SER A 139 -7.29 -10.10 3.28
N VAL A 140 -8.22 -9.74 2.38
CA VAL A 140 -7.96 -8.72 1.35
C VAL A 140 -8.99 -7.62 1.28
N SER A 141 -10.24 -7.82 1.73
CA SER A 141 -11.29 -6.80 1.57
C SER A 141 -10.90 -5.47 2.23
N GLY A 142 -11.17 -4.38 1.51
CA GLY A 142 -10.88 -3.00 1.91
C GLY A 142 -9.41 -2.60 1.83
N ARG A 143 -8.49 -3.53 1.58
CA ARG A 143 -7.05 -3.26 1.46
C ARG A 143 -6.70 -2.70 0.09
N ARG A 144 -5.64 -1.90 0.03
CA ARG A 144 -5.04 -1.41 -1.22
C ARG A 144 -4.40 -2.57 -1.96
N VAL A 145 -4.63 -2.61 -3.27
CA VAL A 145 -4.11 -3.65 -4.15
C VAL A 145 -3.47 -3.04 -5.39
N VAL A 146 -2.49 -3.75 -5.92
CA VAL A 146 -1.85 -3.47 -7.21
C VAL A 146 -2.20 -4.61 -8.13
N GLN A 147 -2.69 -4.28 -9.31
CA GLN A 147 -2.89 -5.25 -10.40
C GLN A 147 -1.70 -5.16 -11.36
N ILE A 148 -1.14 -6.29 -11.76
CA ILE A 148 -0.19 -6.36 -12.87
C ILE A 148 -0.94 -6.71 -14.15
N VAL A 149 -0.88 -5.82 -15.14
CA VAL A 149 -1.46 -6.02 -16.48
C VAL A 149 -0.36 -5.83 -17.50
N GLU A 150 -0.03 -6.85 -18.29
CA GLU A 150 1.01 -6.77 -19.33
C GLU A 150 2.34 -6.17 -18.81
N ALA A 151 2.79 -6.65 -17.64
CA ALA A 151 3.97 -6.14 -16.91
C ALA A 151 3.92 -4.67 -16.46
N THR A 152 2.75 -4.03 -16.53
CA THR A 152 2.50 -2.67 -16.02
C THR A 152 1.73 -2.72 -14.70
N GLU A 153 2.14 -1.88 -13.75
CA GLU A 153 1.46 -1.72 -12.47
C GLU A 153 0.24 -0.81 -12.60
N ARG A 154 -0.95 -1.35 -12.33
CA ARG A 154 -2.17 -0.56 -12.11
C ARG A 154 -2.43 -0.45 -10.61
N ARG A 155 -2.29 0.78 -10.09
CA ARG A 155 -2.44 1.13 -8.67
C ARG A 155 -3.72 1.92 -8.41
N ASP A 156 -3.86 2.40 -7.18
CA ASP A 156 -5.03 3.14 -6.68
C ASP A 156 -6.30 2.29 -6.80
N LEU A 157 -6.17 1.01 -6.48
CA LEU A 157 -7.25 0.03 -6.42
C LEU A 157 -7.45 -0.43 -4.97
N ARG A 158 -8.69 -0.77 -4.64
CA ARG A 158 -9.03 -1.46 -3.39
C ARG A 158 -9.82 -2.73 -3.67
N ALA A 159 -9.53 -3.78 -2.91
CA ALA A 159 -10.29 -5.02 -2.95
C ALA A 159 -11.66 -4.80 -2.29
N VAL A 160 -12.73 -5.17 -2.98
CA VAL A 160 -14.12 -5.03 -2.53
C VAL A 160 -14.63 -6.30 -1.86
N THR A 161 -14.10 -7.45 -2.26
CA THR A 161 -14.49 -8.77 -1.74
C THR A 161 -13.28 -9.50 -1.18
N GLU A 162 -13.52 -10.54 -0.38
CA GLU A 162 -12.54 -11.59 -0.16
C GLU A 162 -12.33 -12.40 -1.44
N VAL A 163 -11.36 -13.31 -1.39
CA VAL A 163 -11.10 -14.27 -2.48
C VAL A 163 -12.31 -15.19 -2.67
N TYR A 164 -12.75 -15.37 -3.91
CA TYR A 164 -13.85 -16.27 -4.28
C TYR A 164 -13.59 -16.96 -5.62
N THR A 165 -14.36 -18.02 -5.92
CA THR A 165 -14.33 -18.69 -7.22
C THR A 165 -15.25 -17.96 -8.20
N GLY A 166 -14.68 -17.46 -9.29
CA GLY A 166 -15.40 -16.78 -10.38
C GLY A 166 -16.24 -17.74 -11.22
N ALA A 167 -16.96 -17.17 -12.19
CA ALA A 167 -17.90 -17.93 -13.03
C ALA A 167 -17.21 -18.99 -13.92
N GLU A 168 -15.95 -18.76 -14.29
CA GLU A 168 -15.14 -19.64 -15.13
C GLU A 168 -14.28 -20.62 -14.30
N GLY A 169 -14.44 -20.63 -12.97
CA GLY A 169 -13.69 -21.50 -12.05
C GLY A 169 -12.36 -20.91 -11.56
N ASP A 170 -11.96 -19.74 -12.07
CA ASP A 170 -10.78 -19.02 -11.60
C ASP A 170 -10.95 -18.50 -10.17
N ILE A 171 -9.84 -18.35 -9.45
CA ILE A 171 -9.82 -17.72 -8.13
C ILE A 171 -9.62 -16.22 -8.32
N CYS A 172 -10.60 -15.42 -7.88
CA CYS A 172 -10.70 -14.01 -8.18
C CYS A 172 -10.95 -13.15 -6.93
N VAL A 173 -10.72 -11.85 -7.08
CA VAL A 173 -11.15 -10.79 -6.17
C VAL A 173 -11.81 -9.69 -6.99
N ARG A 174 -12.89 -9.07 -6.48
CA ARG A 174 -13.40 -7.84 -7.07
C ARG A 174 -12.60 -6.65 -6.58
N VAL A 175 -12.16 -5.82 -7.50
CA VAL A 175 -11.45 -4.57 -7.19
C VAL A 175 -12.23 -3.38 -7.72
N THR A 176 -12.01 -2.21 -7.11
CA THR A 176 -12.53 -0.92 -7.59
C THR A 176 -11.46 0.16 -7.47
N GLY A 177 -11.62 1.26 -8.19
CA GLY A 177 -10.76 2.43 -8.04
C GLY A 177 -10.91 3.04 -6.64
N GLU A 178 -9.82 3.53 -6.07
CA GLU A 178 -9.82 4.00 -4.69
C GLU A 178 -10.74 5.20 -4.44
N MET A 179 -10.86 6.11 -5.41
CA MET A 179 -11.87 7.18 -5.37
C MET A 179 -13.29 6.61 -5.27
N GLU A 180 -13.63 5.58 -6.05
CA GLU A 180 -14.96 4.95 -6.02
C GLU A 180 -15.19 4.22 -4.68
N TRP A 181 -14.16 3.56 -4.15
CA TRP A 181 -14.20 2.93 -2.84
C TRP A 181 -14.59 3.93 -1.74
N TYR A 182 -13.93 5.09 -1.72
CA TYR A 182 -14.23 6.11 -0.71
C TYR A 182 -15.55 6.82 -0.97
N ARG A 183 -15.88 7.10 -2.25
CA ARG A 183 -17.16 7.69 -2.62
C ARG A 183 -18.33 6.83 -2.15
N TRP A 184 -18.21 5.50 -2.20
CA TRP A 184 -19.23 4.60 -1.69
C TRP A 184 -19.59 4.91 -0.23
N ALA A 185 -18.59 5.23 0.62
CA ALA A 185 -18.80 5.48 2.05
C ALA A 185 -19.70 6.69 2.35
N TRP A 186 -19.63 7.77 1.56
CA TRP A 186 -20.46 8.96 1.79
C TRP A 186 -21.65 9.10 0.83
N SER A 187 -21.58 8.54 -0.37
CA SER A 187 -22.69 8.57 -1.34
C SER A 187 -23.71 7.44 -1.10
N GLY A 188 -23.29 6.36 -0.44
CA GLY A 188 -24.09 5.14 -0.26
C GLY A 188 -24.29 4.33 -1.54
N GLN A 189 -23.79 4.79 -2.70
CA GLN A 189 -23.92 4.09 -3.98
C GLN A 189 -22.78 3.08 -4.16
N PRO A 190 -23.07 1.81 -4.49
CA PRO A 190 -22.04 0.80 -4.66
C PRO A 190 -21.11 1.16 -5.83
N PRO A 191 -19.80 0.89 -5.72
CA PRO A 191 -18.86 1.24 -6.76
C PRO A 191 -18.93 0.25 -7.93
N THR A 192 -18.53 0.70 -9.12
CA THR A 192 -18.25 -0.22 -10.23
C THR A 192 -17.06 -1.10 -9.86
N THR A 193 -17.17 -2.41 -10.13
CA THR A 193 -16.13 -3.39 -9.79
C THR A 193 -15.63 -4.13 -11.02
N LEU A 194 -14.36 -4.54 -10.99
CA LEU A 194 -13.73 -5.43 -11.96
C LEU A 194 -13.34 -6.72 -11.24
N GLU A 195 -13.68 -7.87 -11.83
CA GLU A 195 -13.20 -9.17 -11.36
C GLU A 195 -11.79 -9.40 -11.89
N VAL A 196 -10.84 -9.72 -11.00
CA VAL A 196 -9.42 -9.91 -11.33
C VAL A 196 -8.90 -11.21 -10.74
N PRO A 197 -8.22 -12.06 -11.52
CA PRO A 197 -7.55 -13.27 -11.01
C PRO A 197 -6.52 -12.96 -9.94
N VAL A 198 -6.48 -13.75 -8.87
CA VAL A 198 -5.59 -13.49 -7.71
C VAL A 198 -4.10 -13.55 -8.01
N HIS A 199 -3.70 -14.29 -9.05
CA HIS A 199 -2.30 -14.38 -9.49
C HIS A 199 -1.79 -13.10 -10.16
N LEU A 200 -2.68 -12.13 -10.43
CA LEU A 200 -2.36 -10.81 -10.97
C LEU A 200 -2.44 -9.71 -9.90
N LEU A 201 -2.67 -10.05 -8.62
CA LEU A 201 -2.90 -9.09 -7.54
C LEU A 201 -1.88 -9.21 -6.41
N TRP A 202 -1.42 -8.04 -5.94
CA TRP A 202 -0.58 -7.88 -4.76
C TRP A 202 -1.19 -6.83 -3.83
N LEU A 203 -0.99 -6.99 -2.53
CA LEU A 203 -1.30 -5.97 -1.53
C LEU A 203 -0.14 -4.98 -1.41
N GLU A 204 -0.48 -3.70 -1.22
CA GLU A 204 0.50 -2.64 -0.90
C GLU A 204 0.92 -2.62 0.58
#